data_AF-A0A1I8GQD7-F1
#
_entry.id   AF-A0A1I8GQD7-F1
#
_cell.length_a   1.000
_cell.length_b   1.000
_cell.length_c   1.000
_cell.angle_alpha   90.00
_cell.angle_beta   90.00
_cell.angle_gamma   90.00
#
_symmetry.space_group_name_H-M   'P 1'
#
loop_
_entity.id
_entity.type
_entity.pdbx_description
1 polymer ?
#
loop_
_entity_poly.entity_id
_entity_poly.type
_entity_poly.pdbx_seq_one_letter_code
_entity_poly.pdbx_strand_id
1 'polypeptide(L)'
;STQTGGGGHLRRQAAKADPRLRDVAESLARAYLDGLCTRHVSRFESAIAEEVLGSSMAFLAGSARWDRRTAAADSSSSSDASADPAATAAASAMVPVCASRPCHRLLLGLSRDLGRRGGHALSRASLQHLLASLTDRLLAIVDRCLTARLSGAAAESGPAQQQQLAPNQLAQLLFDLRFLFALLSRREDSPANAEFNRQLEALIGRVESAIDPFDLEALAGPLTQSAVRHAHACSS
;
A
#
# COMPACT_ATOMS: atom_id res chain seq x y z
N SER A 1 -0.56 -27.10 50.85
CA SER A 1 -1.59 -27.63 49.94
C SER A 1 -2.67 -26.60 49.73
N THR A 2 -2.67 -25.92 48.58
CA THR A 2 -3.73 -24.99 48.17
C THR A 2 -4.02 -25.24 46.69
N GLN A 3 -5.29 -25.56 46.43
CA GLN A 3 -5.82 -26.18 45.22
C GLN A 3 -6.26 -25.09 44.23
N THR A 4 -5.56 -24.92 43.11
CA THR A 4 -5.96 -24.04 42.00
C THR A 4 -6.77 -24.85 40.97
N GLY A 5 -8.07 -24.98 41.20
CA GLY A 5 -8.97 -25.85 40.40
C GLY A 5 -10.08 -25.14 39.59
N GLY A 6 -10.05 -23.80 39.45
CA GLY A 6 -11.20 -23.05 38.90
C GLY A 6 -11.17 -22.71 37.40
N GLY A 7 -9.98 -22.61 36.78
CA GLY A 7 -9.85 -22.04 35.43
C GLY A 7 -10.21 -22.98 34.27
N GLY A 8 -10.27 -24.29 34.51
CA GLY A 8 -10.51 -25.29 33.46
C GLY A 8 -11.96 -25.41 33.00
N HIS A 9 -12.93 -25.01 33.82
CA HIS A 9 -14.34 -25.26 33.54
C HIS A 9 -14.98 -24.26 32.58
N LEU A 10 -14.63 -22.97 32.67
CA LEU A 10 -15.13 -21.94 31.76
C LEU A 10 -14.55 -22.09 30.35
N ARG A 11 -13.28 -22.52 30.23
CA ARG A 11 -12.65 -22.85 28.94
C ARG A 11 -13.25 -24.10 28.28
N ARG A 12 -13.70 -25.09 29.07
CA ARG A 12 -14.40 -26.29 28.55
C ARG A 12 -15.86 -26.02 28.16
N GLN A 13 -16.52 -25.02 28.74
CA GLN A 13 -17.92 -24.71 28.41
C GLN A 13 -18.07 -23.92 27.10
N ALA A 14 -17.12 -23.05 26.74
CA ALA A 14 -17.12 -22.38 25.43
C ALA A 14 -16.94 -23.35 24.24
N ALA A 15 -16.29 -24.49 24.47
CA ALA A 15 -16.12 -25.55 23.47
C ALA A 15 -17.44 -26.28 23.11
N LYS A 16 -18.53 -26.06 23.86
CA LYS A 16 -19.86 -26.66 23.66
C LYS A 16 -20.89 -25.70 23.04
N ALA A 17 -20.49 -24.56 22.50
CA ALA A 17 -21.41 -23.69 21.78
C ALA A 17 -22.02 -24.43 20.57
N ASP A 18 -23.34 -24.32 20.42
CA ASP A 18 -24.12 -24.89 19.30
C ASP A 18 -23.44 -24.51 17.97
N PRO A 19 -23.16 -25.49 17.08
CA PRO A 19 -22.55 -25.22 15.77
C PRO A 19 -23.31 -24.13 15.00
N ARG A 20 -24.64 -24.06 15.12
CA ARG A 20 -25.45 -23.01 14.47
C ARG A 20 -25.13 -21.61 14.97
N LEU A 21 -24.86 -21.46 16.28
CA LEU A 21 -24.49 -20.17 16.86
C LEU A 21 -23.09 -19.74 16.42
N ARG A 22 -22.18 -20.70 16.20
CA ARG A 22 -20.84 -20.43 15.65
C ARG A 22 -20.92 -19.95 14.20
N ASP A 23 -21.71 -20.63 13.37
CA ASP A 23 -21.90 -20.25 11.97
C ASP A 23 -22.52 -18.86 11.84
N VAL A 24 -23.52 -18.55 12.68
CA VAL A 24 -24.13 -17.20 12.74
C VAL A 24 -23.12 -16.15 13.20
N ALA A 25 -22.34 -16.43 14.25
CA ALA A 25 -21.32 -15.50 14.74
C ALA A 25 -20.22 -15.24 13.70
N GLU A 26 -19.78 -16.28 12.98
CA GLU A 26 -18.78 -16.16 11.92
C GLU A 26 -19.34 -15.38 10.72
N SER A 27 -20.59 -15.64 10.33
CA SER A 27 -21.27 -14.89 9.28
C SER A 27 -21.41 -13.40 9.62
N LEU A 28 -21.84 -13.08 10.85
CA LEU A 28 -21.92 -11.71 11.34
C LEU A 28 -20.54 -11.03 11.40
N ALA A 29 -19.50 -11.76 11.82
CA ALA A 29 -18.14 -11.25 11.82
C ALA A 29 -17.65 -10.93 10.40
N ARG A 30 -17.93 -11.80 9.41
CA ARG A 30 -17.59 -11.54 8.01
C ARG A 30 -18.32 -10.33 7.46
N ALA A 31 -19.64 -10.24 7.65
CA ALA A 31 -20.42 -9.10 7.19
C ALA A 31 -19.93 -7.77 7.81
N TYR A 32 -19.57 -7.80 9.10
CA TYR A 32 -18.98 -6.65 9.77
C TYR A 32 -17.62 -6.26 9.17
N LEU A 33 -16.73 -7.23 8.92
CA LEU A 33 -15.43 -7.00 8.31
C LEU A 33 -15.52 -6.48 6.88
N ASP A 34 -16.51 -6.95 6.10
CA ASP A 34 -16.77 -6.44 4.76
C ASP A 34 -17.26 -4.99 4.77
N GLY A 35 -18.11 -4.63 5.74
CA GLY A 35 -18.52 -3.25 5.95
C GLY A 35 -17.36 -2.33 6.35
N LEU A 36 -16.46 -2.83 7.19
CA LEU A 36 -15.24 -2.12 7.58
C LEU A 36 -14.30 -1.94 6.39
N CYS A 37 -14.07 -3.01 5.63
CA CYS A 37 -13.27 -3.01 4.41
C CYS A 37 -13.80 -1.98 3.42
N THR A 38 -15.08 -2.08 3.07
CA THR A 38 -15.75 -1.15 2.14
C THR A 38 -15.57 0.30 2.54
N ARG A 39 -15.78 0.64 3.82
CA ARG A 39 -15.64 2.01 4.33
C ARG A 39 -14.23 2.56 4.16
N HIS A 40 -13.21 1.79 4.54
CA HIS A 40 -11.82 2.23 4.47
C HIS A 40 -11.32 2.30 3.04
N VAL A 41 -11.74 1.34 2.22
CA VAL A 41 -11.45 1.28 0.78
C VAL A 41 -12.05 2.48 0.05
N SER A 42 -13.32 2.83 0.27
CA SER A 42 -13.94 4.00 -0.38
C SER A 42 -13.27 5.32 0.03
N ARG A 43 -12.84 5.45 1.28
CA ARG A 43 -12.08 6.63 1.72
C ARG A 43 -10.70 6.69 1.10
N PHE A 44 -10.04 5.55 0.98
CA PHE A 44 -8.75 5.43 0.32
C PHE A 44 -8.86 5.80 -1.16
N GLU A 45 -9.92 5.36 -1.85
CA GLU A 45 -10.19 5.69 -3.24
C GLU A 45 -10.28 7.21 -3.47
N SER A 46 -11.12 7.91 -2.71
CA SER A 46 -11.21 9.38 -2.84
C SER A 46 -9.87 10.04 -2.55
N ALA A 47 -9.18 9.58 -1.50
CA ALA A 47 -7.90 10.16 -1.09
C ALA A 47 -6.77 9.90 -2.11
N ILE A 48 -6.69 8.73 -2.75
CA ILE A 48 -5.64 8.46 -3.74
C ILE A 48 -5.90 9.22 -5.04
N ALA A 49 -7.17 9.34 -5.45
CA ALA A 49 -7.55 10.09 -6.64
C ALA A 49 -7.24 11.59 -6.49
N GLU A 50 -7.49 12.17 -5.31
CA GLU A 50 -7.26 13.59 -5.05
C GLU A 50 -5.81 13.90 -4.65
N GLU A 51 -5.25 13.13 -3.71
CA GLU A 51 -3.97 13.46 -3.08
C GLU A 51 -2.78 12.87 -3.84
N VAL A 52 -2.87 11.71 -4.49
CA VAL A 52 -1.70 11.10 -5.18
C VAL A 52 -1.76 11.32 -6.69
N LEU A 53 -2.92 11.05 -7.28
CA LEU A 53 -3.14 11.09 -8.72
C LEU A 53 -3.75 12.41 -9.22
N GLY A 54 -4.15 13.29 -8.29
CA GLY A 54 -4.76 14.57 -8.60
C GLY A 54 -3.77 15.58 -9.17
N SER A 55 -4.27 16.71 -9.65
CA SER A 55 -3.43 17.75 -10.26
C SER A 55 -2.66 18.61 -9.25
N SER A 56 -2.86 18.38 -7.94
CA SER A 56 -2.28 19.21 -6.88
C SER A 56 -0.92 18.69 -6.42
N MET A 57 0.11 19.52 -6.53
CA MET A 57 1.45 19.28 -5.94
C MET A 57 1.45 19.33 -4.40
N ALA A 58 0.29 19.56 -3.76
CA ALA A 58 0.14 19.51 -2.30
C ALA A 58 0.61 18.17 -1.71
N PHE A 59 0.62 17.10 -2.52
CA PHE A 59 1.12 15.81 -2.10
C PHE A 59 2.62 15.79 -1.82
N LEU A 60 3.42 16.54 -2.59
CA LEU A 60 4.86 16.67 -2.37
C LEU A 60 5.17 17.47 -1.11
N ALA A 61 4.37 18.51 -0.83
CA ALA A 61 4.53 19.35 0.35
C ALA A 61 4.03 18.67 1.63
N GLY A 62 3.02 17.80 1.53
CA GLY A 62 2.33 17.25 2.69
C GLY A 62 2.65 15.79 3.05
N SER A 63 3.01 14.95 2.09
CA SER A 63 2.80 13.50 2.23
C SER A 63 4.07 12.67 2.21
N ALA A 64 5.16 13.19 1.67
CA ALA A 64 6.34 12.40 1.40
C ALA A 64 7.57 13.18 1.84
N ARG A 65 8.32 12.59 2.78
CA ARG A 65 9.73 12.92 2.89
C ARG A 65 10.37 12.38 1.62
N TRP A 66 11.05 13.26 0.90
CA TRP A 66 11.81 12.90 -0.29
C TRP A 66 13.28 12.96 0.07
N ASP A 67 14.01 11.89 -0.22
CA ASP A 67 15.46 11.88 -0.11
C ASP A 67 16.03 12.23 -1.48
N ARG A 68 16.84 13.28 -1.51
CA ARG A 68 17.52 13.70 -2.72
C ARG A 68 18.77 12.85 -2.85
N ARG A 69 18.78 11.89 -3.78
CA ARG A 69 20.01 11.15 -4.08
C ARG A 69 20.66 11.74 -5.31
N THR A 70 21.87 12.24 -5.13
CA THR A 70 22.82 12.41 -6.24
C THR A 70 23.27 11.01 -6.63
N ALA A 71 23.18 10.65 -7.91
CA ALA A 71 23.84 9.44 -8.41
C ALA A 71 25.25 9.38 -7.82
N ALA A 72 25.57 8.29 -7.11
CA ALA A 72 26.92 8.06 -6.67
C ALA A 72 27.76 7.97 -7.94
N ALA A 73 28.60 8.97 -8.17
CA ALA A 73 29.69 8.83 -9.11
C ALA A 73 30.48 7.62 -8.62
N ASP A 74 30.40 6.50 -9.34
CA ASP A 74 31.30 5.37 -9.16
C ASP A 74 32.71 5.91 -9.40
N SER A 75 33.34 6.34 -8.31
CA SER A 75 34.72 6.80 -8.30
C SER A 75 35.63 5.59 -8.43
N SER A 76 35.73 5.12 -9.68
CA SER A 76 36.88 4.37 -10.18
C SER A 76 37.20 4.84 -11.59
N SER A 77 37.64 6.08 -11.76
CA SER A 77 38.73 6.38 -12.70
C SER A 77 39.28 7.79 -12.50
N SER A 78 40.59 7.86 -12.70
CA SER A 78 41.50 8.99 -12.75
C SER A 78 40.96 10.31 -13.31
N SER A 79 41.38 11.39 -12.63
CA SER A 79 41.75 12.71 -13.17
C SER A 79 41.30 13.05 -14.59
N ASP A 80 40.32 13.95 -14.71
CA ASP A 80 40.49 15.15 -15.53
C ASP A 80 39.53 16.26 -15.08
N ALA A 81 40.10 17.46 -14.95
CA ALA A 81 39.45 18.65 -14.44
C ALA A 81 38.72 19.39 -15.56
N SER A 82 37.42 19.13 -15.71
CA SER A 82 36.46 20.06 -16.33
C SER A 82 35.02 19.68 -15.93
N ALA A 83 34.73 19.72 -14.63
CA ALA A 83 33.37 19.50 -14.14
C ALA A 83 32.59 20.82 -14.15
N ASP A 84 31.80 21.04 -15.19
CA ASP A 84 30.74 22.05 -15.19
C ASP A 84 29.75 21.73 -14.06
N PRO A 85 29.52 22.64 -13.09
CA PRO A 85 28.59 22.40 -11.97
C PRO A 85 27.13 22.26 -12.43
N ALA A 86 26.82 22.61 -13.68
CA ALA A 86 25.52 22.40 -14.31
C ALA A 86 25.31 20.96 -14.80
N ALA A 87 26.38 20.23 -15.15
CA ALA A 87 26.30 18.83 -15.59
C ALA A 87 26.15 17.87 -14.39
N THR A 88 26.73 18.21 -13.23
CA THR A 88 26.57 17.44 -11.99
C THR A 88 25.19 17.65 -11.33
N ALA A 89 24.44 18.66 -11.75
CA ALA A 89 23.06 18.90 -11.29
C ALA A 89 22.01 18.04 -12.02
N ALA A 90 22.40 17.29 -13.05
CA ALA A 90 21.48 16.64 -14.00
C ALA A 90 20.90 15.28 -13.56
N ALA A 91 21.31 14.69 -12.43
CA ALA A 91 20.80 13.37 -12.01
C ALA A 91 20.44 13.31 -10.51
N SER A 92 19.71 14.31 -10.04
CA SER A 92 19.18 14.36 -8.68
C SER A 92 17.77 13.78 -8.64
N ALA A 93 17.63 12.46 -8.76
CA ALA A 93 16.34 11.79 -8.63
C ALA A 93 15.82 11.93 -7.18
N MET A 94 14.60 12.44 -7.02
CA MET A 94 13.94 12.49 -5.72
C MET A 94 13.30 11.13 -5.45
N VAL A 95 13.68 10.48 -4.35
CA VAL A 95 13.14 9.18 -3.95
C VAL A 95 12.17 9.37 -2.78
N PRO A 96 10.91 8.91 -2.88
CA PRO A 96 10.02 8.80 -1.73
C PRO A 96 10.65 7.93 -0.63
N VAL A 97 10.70 8.43 0.61
CA VAL A 97 11.16 7.62 1.75
C VAL A 97 10.06 7.20 2.71
N CYS A 98 8.82 7.64 2.49
CA CYS A 98 7.68 7.22 3.28
C CYS A 98 6.42 7.11 2.42
N ALA A 99 5.48 6.29 2.92
CA ALA A 99 4.20 6.10 2.26
C ALA A 99 3.36 7.37 2.34
N SER A 100 2.46 7.53 1.38
CA SER A 100 1.56 8.67 1.32
C SER A 100 0.54 8.68 2.47
N ARG A 101 -0.05 9.85 2.72
CA ARG A 101 -1.09 10.04 3.73
C ARG A 101 -2.29 9.10 3.55
N PRO A 102 -2.81 8.84 2.33
CA PRO A 102 -3.84 7.83 2.11
C PRO A 102 -3.46 6.46 2.69
N CYS A 103 -2.23 6.00 2.47
CA CYS A 103 -1.75 4.72 3.00
C CYS A 103 -1.72 4.71 4.53
N HIS A 104 -1.19 5.76 5.17
CA HIS A 104 -1.17 5.83 6.64
C HIS A 104 -2.59 5.92 7.23
N ARG A 105 -3.48 6.72 6.63
CA ARG A 105 -4.87 6.85 7.10
C ARG A 105 -5.62 5.52 7.00
N LEU A 106 -5.41 4.78 5.91
CA LEU A 106 -5.96 3.44 5.72
C LEU A 106 -5.50 2.48 6.84
N LEU A 107 -4.19 2.34 7.04
CA LEU A 107 -3.62 1.41 8.02
C LEU A 107 -3.96 1.79 9.47
N LEU A 108 -3.85 3.07 9.82
CA LEU A 108 -4.22 3.57 11.16
C LEU A 108 -5.72 3.48 11.40
N GLY A 109 -6.55 3.75 10.39
CA GLY A 109 -8.00 3.63 10.49
C GLY A 109 -8.43 2.18 10.73
N LEU A 110 -7.89 1.27 9.93
CA LEU A 110 -8.18 -0.16 10.01
C LEU A 110 -7.71 -0.76 11.34
N SER A 111 -6.47 -0.46 11.78
CA SER A 111 -5.95 -0.91 13.08
C SER A 111 -6.74 -0.39 14.26
N ARG A 112 -7.16 0.89 14.25
CA ARG A 112 -8.01 1.47 15.30
C ARG A 112 -9.40 0.85 15.35
N ASP A 113 -10.01 0.55 14.21
CA ASP A 113 -11.34 -0.05 14.17
C ASP A 113 -11.31 -1.53 14.58
N LEU A 114 -10.28 -2.27 14.16
CA LEU A 114 -10.03 -3.62 14.64
C LEU A 114 -9.73 -3.64 16.14
N GLY A 115 -8.87 -2.75 16.63
CA GLY A 115 -8.52 -2.67 18.05
C GLY A 115 -9.74 -2.36 18.93
N ARG A 116 -10.56 -1.38 18.55
CA ARG A 116 -11.75 -0.96 19.32
C ARG A 116 -12.83 -2.04 19.45
N ARG A 117 -12.96 -2.90 18.44
CA ARG A 117 -14.05 -3.88 18.36
C ARG A 117 -13.58 -5.31 18.62
N GLY A 118 -12.40 -5.46 19.21
CA GLY A 118 -11.88 -6.75 19.65
C GLY A 118 -11.35 -7.60 18.50
N GLY A 119 -10.54 -7.04 17.62
CA GLY A 119 -9.89 -7.78 16.52
C GLY A 119 -9.09 -9.00 17.01
N HIS A 120 -8.64 -8.99 18.26
CA HIS A 120 -7.99 -10.13 18.93
C HIS A 120 -8.94 -11.31 19.21
N ALA A 121 -10.26 -11.09 19.19
CA ALA A 121 -11.29 -12.12 19.32
C ALA A 121 -11.73 -12.69 17.96
N LEU A 122 -11.27 -12.11 16.84
CA LEU A 122 -11.56 -12.62 15.50
C LEU A 122 -10.77 -13.90 15.22
N SER A 123 -11.39 -14.83 14.49
CA SER A 123 -10.71 -16.03 14.03
C SER A 123 -9.64 -15.66 13.00
N ARG A 124 -8.62 -16.52 12.87
CA ARG A 124 -7.61 -16.38 11.81
C ARG A 124 -8.26 -16.35 10.43
N ALA A 125 -9.28 -17.18 10.20
CA ALA A 125 -10.00 -17.23 8.92
C ALA A 125 -10.69 -15.89 8.61
N SER A 126 -11.32 -15.25 9.60
CA SER A 126 -11.94 -13.94 9.43
C SER A 126 -10.91 -12.84 9.13
N LEU A 127 -9.74 -12.88 9.77
CA LEU A 127 -8.67 -11.93 9.49
C LEU A 127 -8.05 -12.14 8.09
N GLN A 128 -7.87 -13.39 7.65
CA GLN A 128 -7.42 -13.67 6.28
C GLN A 128 -8.46 -13.24 5.26
N HIS A 129 -9.76 -13.42 5.53
CA HIS A 129 -10.84 -12.92 4.69
C HIS A 129 -10.82 -11.40 4.55
N LEU A 130 -10.67 -10.67 5.67
CA LEU A 130 -10.52 -9.23 5.65
C LEU A 130 -9.31 -8.83 4.81
N LEU A 131 -8.15 -9.46 5.04
CA LEU A 131 -6.92 -9.14 4.34
C LEU A 131 -7.06 -9.37 2.83
N ALA A 132 -7.63 -10.51 2.43
CA ALA A 132 -7.87 -10.83 1.04
C ALA A 132 -8.81 -9.80 0.39
N SER A 133 -9.98 -9.58 0.99
CA SER A 133 -10.96 -8.60 0.49
C SER A 133 -10.38 -7.19 0.42
N LEU A 134 -9.56 -6.80 1.39
CA LEU A 134 -8.90 -5.50 1.42
C LEU A 134 -7.89 -5.38 0.27
N THR A 135 -6.97 -6.32 0.12
CA THR A 135 -5.92 -6.21 -0.90
C THR A 135 -6.49 -6.32 -2.32
N ASP A 136 -7.50 -7.16 -2.56
CA ASP A 136 -8.16 -7.26 -3.87
C ASP A 136 -8.82 -5.93 -4.26
N ARG A 137 -9.57 -5.33 -3.33
CA ARG A 137 -10.27 -4.06 -3.58
C ARG A 137 -9.31 -2.90 -3.75
N LEU A 138 -8.24 -2.84 -2.94
CA LEU A 138 -7.21 -1.81 -3.08
C LEU A 138 -6.53 -1.92 -4.44
N LEU A 139 -6.16 -3.13 -4.86
CA LEU A 139 -5.54 -3.36 -6.17
C LEU A 139 -6.47 -2.90 -7.30
N ALA A 140 -7.74 -3.29 -7.26
CA ALA A 140 -8.73 -2.89 -8.25
C ALA A 140 -8.97 -1.37 -8.31
N ILE A 141 -8.94 -0.69 -7.16
CA ILE A 141 -9.09 0.77 -7.10
C ILE A 141 -7.87 1.46 -7.67
N VAL A 142 -6.66 1.06 -7.28
CA VAL A 142 -5.44 1.67 -7.82
C VAL A 142 -5.38 1.46 -9.33
N ASP A 143 -5.68 0.24 -9.80
CA ASP A 143 -5.75 -0.06 -11.23
C ASP A 143 -6.77 0.84 -11.95
N ARG A 144 -8.00 0.93 -11.44
CA ARG A 144 -9.04 1.77 -12.05
C ARG A 144 -8.65 3.24 -12.07
N CYS A 145 -8.14 3.78 -10.95
CA CYS A 145 -7.73 5.18 -10.87
C CYS A 145 -6.55 5.47 -11.80
N LEU A 146 -5.55 4.57 -11.85
CA LEU A 146 -4.42 4.68 -12.76
C LEU A 146 -4.88 4.66 -14.23
N THR A 147 -5.73 3.69 -14.58
CA THR A 147 -6.29 3.55 -15.92
C THR A 147 -7.06 4.79 -16.32
N ALA A 148 -7.92 5.32 -15.46
CA ALA A 148 -8.67 6.55 -15.72
C ALA A 148 -7.76 7.77 -16.00
N ARG A 149 -6.60 7.83 -15.34
CA ARG A 149 -5.62 8.92 -15.53
C ARG A 149 -4.75 8.74 -16.76
N LEU A 150 -4.32 7.51 -17.06
CA LEU A 150 -3.48 7.21 -18.22
C LEU A 150 -4.25 7.19 -19.54
N SER A 151 -5.50 6.71 -19.54
CA SER A 151 -6.33 6.61 -20.75
C SER A 151 -7.05 7.91 -21.12
N GLY A 152 -7.01 8.93 -20.27
CA GLY A 152 -7.76 10.18 -20.48
C GLY A 152 -9.28 10.02 -20.44
N ALA A 153 -9.82 8.87 -20.01
CA ALA A 153 -11.26 8.56 -20.03
C ALA A 153 -12.13 9.43 -19.11
N ALA A 154 -11.55 10.35 -18.33
CA ALA A 154 -12.26 11.42 -17.62
C ALA A 154 -12.63 12.62 -18.53
N ALA A 155 -12.56 12.46 -19.85
CA ALA A 155 -12.79 13.51 -20.85
C ALA A 155 -14.28 13.82 -21.15
N GLU A 156 -15.17 13.74 -20.16
CA GLU A 156 -16.51 14.38 -20.28
C GLU A 156 -16.53 15.81 -19.72
N SER A 157 -15.39 16.35 -19.26
CA SER A 157 -15.30 17.71 -18.72
C SER A 157 -14.15 18.51 -19.34
N GLY A 158 -14.36 18.95 -20.59
CA GLY A 158 -13.61 20.05 -21.21
C GLY A 158 -12.18 19.76 -21.69
N PRO A 159 -11.61 20.66 -22.52
CA PRO A 159 -10.37 20.42 -23.27
C PRO A 159 -9.08 20.65 -22.45
N ALA A 160 -9.01 20.25 -21.17
CA ALA A 160 -7.92 20.68 -20.28
C ALA A 160 -7.23 19.62 -19.41
N GLN A 161 -7.57 18.32 -19.47
CA GLN A 161 -6.99 17.34 -18.53
C GLN A 161 -6.50 16.04 -19.18
N GLN A 162 -5.80 16.13 -20.31
CA GLN A 162 -4.75 15.16 -20.66
C GLN A 162 -3.49 15.48 -19.84
N GLN A 163 -3.60 15.47 -18.51
CA GLN A 163 -2.41 15.61 -17.66
C GLN A 163 -1.79 14.23 -17.50
N GLN A 164 -0.73 13.98 -18.27
CA GLN A 164 0.22 12.91 -17.99
C GLN A 164 0.61 12.99 -16.51
N LEU A 165 0.59 11.86 -15.82
CA LEU A 165 1.02 11.79 -14.42
C LEU A 165 2.47 12.27 -14.33
N ALA A 166 2.76 13.17 -13.38
CA ALA A 166 4.11 13.63 -13.18
C ALA A 166 5.00 12.47 -12.69
N PRO A 167 6.30 12.43 -13.04
CA PRO A 167 7.22 11.36 -12.62
C PRO A 167 7.21 11.11 -11.11
N ASN A 168 7.13 12.18 -10.30
CA ASN A 168 7.05 12.07 -8.84
C ASN A 168 5.75 11.40 -8.36
N GLN A 169 4.64 11.55 -9.08
CA GLN A 169 3.37 10.88 -8.74
C GLN A 169 3.48 9.38 -8.97
N LEU A 170 4.10 8.98 -10.08
CA LEU A 170 4.36 7.58 -10.40
C LEU A 170 5.33 6.95 -9.41
N ALA A 171 6.42 7.66 -9.05
CA ALA A 171 7.38 7.20 -8.05
C ALA A 171 6.72 7.02 -6.66
N GLN A 172 5.89 7.98 -6.23
CA GLN A 172 5.15 7.85 -4.97
C GLN A 172 4.14 6.70 -5.02
N LEU A 173 3.42 6.54 -6.12
CA LEU A 173 2.48 5.44 -6.28
C LEU A 173 3.20 4.08 -6.23
N LEU A 174 4.35 3.97 -6.89
CA LEU A 174 5.18 2.77 -6.89
C LEU A 174 5.69 2.46 -5.48
N PHE A 175 6.12 3.47 -4.72
CA PHE A 175 6.45 3.33 -3.31
C PHE A 175 5.26 2.82 -2.50
N ASP A 176 4.09 3.45 -2.65
CA ASP A 176 2.88 3.14 -1.90
C ASP A 176 2.41 1.70 -2.15
N LEU A 177 2.43 1.25 -3.41
CA LEU A 177 2.12 -0.13 -3.79
C LEU A 177 3.07 -1.11 -3.10
N ARG A 178 4.38 -0.89 -3.23
CA ARG A 178 5.39 -1.75 -2.59
C ARG A 178 5.25 -1.77 -1.07
N PHE A 179 5.03 -0.62 -0.45
CA PHE A 179 4.85 -0.50 0.99
C PHE A 179 3.58 -1.19 1.48
N LEU A 180 2.42 -0.90 0.88
CA LEU A 180 1.14 -1.45 1.31
C LEU A 180 1.11 -2.96 1.19
N PHE A 181 1.59 -3.51 0.07
CA PHE A 181 1.51 -4.96 -0.17
C PHE A 181 2.63 -5.74 0.53
N ALA A 182 3.76 -5.11 0.86
CA ALA A 182 4.72 -5.68 1.81
C ALA A 182 4.14 -5.77 3.23
N LEU A 183 3.31 -4.82 3.65
CA LEU A 183 2.69 -4.83 4.98
C LEU A 183 1.44 -5.71 5.05
N LEU A 184 0.65 -5.76 3.97
CA LEU A 184 -0.61 -6.50 3.87
C LEU A 184 -0.44 -7.88 3.21
N SER A 185 0.74 -8.49 3.31
CA SER A 185 1.03 -9.75 2.63
C SER A 185 0.13 -10.89 3.12
N ARG A 186 -0.51 -11.59 2.18
CA ARG A 186 -1.30 -12.80 2.44
C ARG A 186 -0.36 -13.93 2.80
N ARG A 187 -0.63 -14.65 3.88
CA ARG A 187 0.24 -15.73 4.40
C ARG A 187 -0.11 -17.12 3.84
N GLU A 188 -1.03 -17.20 2.89
CA GLU A 188 -1.53 -18.47 2.35
C GLU A 188 -0.97 -18.71 0.95
N ASP A 189 -0.30 -19.84 0.76
CA ASP A 189 0.11 -20.36 -0.55
C ASP A 189 -1.10 -20.95 -1.27
N SER A 190 -2.03 -20.07 -1.64
CA SER A 190 -3.25 -20.38 -2.37
C SER A 190 -3.10 -19.98 -3.83
N PRO A 191 -3.73 -20.68 -4.79
CA PRO A 191 -3.81 -20.22 -6.18
C PRO A 191 -4.38 -18.80 -6.29
N ALA A 192 -5.29 -18.40 -5.39
CA ALA A 192 -5.81 -17.03 -5.34
C ALA A 192 -4.75 -16.00 -4.92
N ASN A 193 -3.78 -16.40 -4.10
CA ASN A 193 -2.65 -15.53 -3.74
C ASN A 193 -1.65 -15.41 -4.90
N ALA A 194 -1.38 -16.50 -5.61
CA ALA A 194 -0.54 -16.46 -6.81
C ALA A 194 -1.15 -15.55 -7.89
N GLU A 195 -2.46 -15.65 -8.11
CA GLU A 195 -3.18 -14.77 -9.04
C GLU A 195 -3.12 -13.30 -8.60
N PHE A 196 -3.33 -13.05 -7.31
CA PHE A 196 -3.20 -11.70 -6.75
C PHE A 196 -1.79 -11.12 -6.96
N ASN A 197 -0.74 -11.89 -6.69
CA ASN A 197 0.64 -11.45 -6.92
C ASN A 197 0.90 -11.17 -8.39
N ARG A 198 0.38 -12.01 -9.30
CA ARG A 198 0.47 -11.77 -10.75
C ARG A 198 -0.19 -10.44 -11.15
N GLN A 199 -1.37 -10.14 -10.62
CA GLN A 199 -2.07 -8.88 -10.89
C GLN A 199 -1.33 -7.67 -10.28
N LEU A 200 -0.74 -7.84 -9.09
CA LEU A 200 0.08 -6.82 -8.45
C LEU A 200 1.32 -6.50 -9.29
N GLU A 201 2.06 -7.52 -9.74
CA GLU A 201 3.23 -7.33 -10.61
C GLU A 201 2.83 -6.69 -11.95
N ALA A 202 1.68 -7.05 -12.52
CA ALA A 202 1.18 -6.40 -13.73
C ALA A 202 0.81 -4.91 -13.51
N LEU A 203 0.27 -4.56 -12.35
CA LEU A 203 0.02 -3.17 -11.98
C LEU A 203 1.33 -2.40 -11.79
N ILE A 204 2.30 -2.98 -11.06
CA ILE A 204 3.63 -2.42 -10.85
C ILE A 204 4.31 -2.17 -12.20
N GLY A 205 4.36 -3.18 -13.08
CA GLY A 205 4.96 -3.06 -14.40
C GLY A 205 4.33 -1.97 -15.27
N ARG A 206 3.01 -1.74 -15.15
CA ARG A 206 2.36 -0.60 -15.83
C ARG A 206 2.81 0.75 -15.29
N VAL A 207 2.90 0.89 -13.97
CA VAL A 207 3.42 2.13 -13.35
C VAL A 207 4.87 2.37 -13.77
N GLU A 208 5.70 1.32 -13.74
CA GLU A 208 7.10 1.37 -14.16
C GLU A 208 7.25 1.72 -15.65
N SER A 209 6.39 1.20 -16.53
CA SER A 209 6.38 1.53 -17.97
C SER A 209 6.00 2.98 -18.28
N ALA A 210 5.37 3.68 -17.34
CA ALA A 210 5.03 5.09 -17.45
C ALA A 210 6.15 6.03 -16.95
N ILE A 211 7.20 5.48 -16.34
CA ILE A 211 8.40 6.21 -15.88
C ILE A 211 9.47 6.07 -16.97
N ASP A 212 10.27 7.11 -17.17
CA ASP A 212 11.43 7.05 -18.08
C ASP A 212 12.41 5.95 -17.63
N PRO A 213 12.98 5.15 -18.55
CA PRO A 213 13.86 4.03 -18.19
C PRO A 213 15.10 4.46 -17.38
N PHE A 214 15.68 5.63 -17.65
CA PHE A 214 16.84 6.13 -16.91
C PHE A 214 16.45 6.54 -15.48
N ASP A 215 15.29 7.18 -15.32
CA ASP A 215 14.74 7.50 -14.01
C ASP A 215 14.38 6.23 -13.23
N LEU A 216 13.80 5.23 -13.90
CA LEU A 216 13.43 3.97 -13.28
C LEU A 216 14.66 3.21 -12.75
N GLU A 217 15.76 3.14 -13.50
CA GLU A 217 17.01 2.53 -13.06
C GLU A 217 17.58 3.23 -11.81
N ALA A 218 17.55 4.56 -11.78
CA ALA A 218 17.96 5.34 -10.63
C ALA A 218 17.04 5.15 -9.41
N LEU A 219 15.75 4.87 -9.63
CA LEU A 219 14.73 4.77 -8.59
C LEU A 219 14.50 3.35 -8.05
N ALA A 220 14.60 2.29 -8.88
CA ALA A 220 14.08 0.95 -8.57
C ALA A 220 14.69 0.33 -7.30
N GLY A 221 16.03 0.37 -7.18
CA GLY A 221 16.74 -0.10 -5.99
C GLY A 221 16.40 0.72 -4.74
N PRO A 222 16.62 2.06 -4.76
CA PRO A 222 16.26 2.97 -3.68
C PRO A 222 14.80 2.88 -3.19
N LEU A 223 13.84 2.82 -4.12
CA LEU A 223 12.41 2.72 -3.83
C LEU A 223 12.08 1.42 -3.10
N THR A 224 12.59 0.30 -3.60
CA THR A 224 12.34 -1.00 -2.98
C THR A 224 12.93 -1.04 -1.56
N GLN A 225 14.17 -0.58 -1.38
CA GLN A 225 14.81 -0.56 -0.06
C GLN A 225 14.09 0.35 0.92
N SER A 226 13.68 1.54 0.49
CA SER A 226 12.98 2.50 1.36
C SER A 226 11.57 2.02 1.73
N ALA A 227 10.83 1.42 0.79
CA ALA A 227 9.52 0.83 1.06
C ALA A 227 9.61 -0.31 2.09
N VAL A 228 10.57 -1.21 1.92
CA VAL A 228 10.81 -2.32 2.86
C VAL A 228 11.23 -1.81 4.24
N ARG A 229 12.15 -0.85 4.31
CA ARG A 229 12.55 -0.23 5.60
C ARG A 229 11.37 0.43 6.31
N HIS A 230 10.53 1.17 5.58
CA HIS A 230 9.37 1.83 6.15
C HIS A 230 8.30 0.82 6.62
N ALA A 231 8.10 -0.27 5.87
CA ALA A 231 7.23 -1.38 6.28
C ALA A 231 7.74 -2.07 7.56
N HIS A 232 9.04 -2.31 7.68
CA HIS A 232 9.64 -2.84 8.92
C HIS A 232 9.43 -1.90 10.11
N ALA A 233 9.67 -0.60 9.95
CA ALA A 233 9.45 0.39 11.01
C ALA A 233 7.97 0.49 11.46
N CYS A 234 7.01 0.19 10.57
CA CYS A 234 5.59 0.20 10.90
C CYS A 234 5.09 -1.12 11.52
N SER A 235 5.88 -2.18 11.46
CA SER A 235 5.52 -3.52 11.96
C SER A 235 6.21 -3.90 13.29
N SER A 236 7.26 -3.17 13.68
CA SER A 236 7.92 -3.23 14.99
C SER A 236 7.18 -2.42 16.05
#